data_AF-A0A9Q1ITF1-F1
#
_entry.id   AF-A0A9Q1ITF1-F1
#
_cell.length_a   1.000
_cell.length_b   1.000
_cell.length_c   1.000
_cell.angle_alpha   90.00
_cell.angle_beta   90.00
_cell.angle_gamma   90.00
#
_symmetry.space_group_name_H-M   'P 1'
#
loop_
_entity.id
_entity.type
_entity.pdbx_description
1 polymer ?
#
loop_
_entity_poly.entity_id
_entity_poly.type
_entity_poly.pdbx_seq_one_letter_code
_entity_poly.pdbx_strand_id
1 'polypeptide(L)'
;MKTHPKMEQMQVKLKHLYDQYHYSPKAVRELHMIAEALEEKVLKLSNLHSARWLPYVHRAIKIVCDSYQVLLAHFEDMASTERNPKPSATVIGRAKQVTGHLKNDDDVLFLHFMADVLNHLATLSKTFQKDDLTVCQAVESQEACFWDIMSLKTEMGPQMAKVHHAVQEIGEYKGVRFRIQPPHWKQSGQR
;
A
#
# COMPACT_ATOMS: atom_id res chain seq x y z
N MET A 1 20.34 -13.97 3.01
CA MET A 1 19.48 -13.48 1.91
C MET A 1 19.34 -11.97 2.10
N LYS A 2 19.87 -11.13 1.19
CA LYS A 2 19.78 -9.67 1.35
C LYS A 2 18.35 -9.24 0.98
N THR A 3 17.64 -8.61 1.90
CA THR A 3 16.32 -8.05 1.61
C THR A 3 16.50 -6.83 0.71
N HIS A 4 15.64 -6.67 -0.30
CA HIS A 4 15.71 -5.51 -1.18
C HIS A 4 15.45 -4.22 -0.36
N PRO A 5 16.28 -3.16 -0.47
CA PRO A 5 16.17 -1.97 0.39
C PRO A 5 14.77 -1.34 0.41
N LYS A 6 14.08 -1.32 -0.75
CA LYS A 6 12.71 -0.79 -0.87
C LYS A 6 11.67 -1.62 -0.07
N MET A 7 11.89 -2.93 0.05
CA MET A 7 11.04 -3.82 0.86
C MET A 7 11.24 -3.55 2.35
N GLU A 8 12.48 -3.39 2.81
CA GLU A 8 12.78 -3.05 4.20
C GLU A 8 12.15 -1.71 4.60
N GLN A 9 12.32 -0.70 3.75
CA GLN A 9 11.69 0.61 3.93
C GLN A 9 10.17 0.50 3.99
N MET A 10 9.54 -0.30 3.12
CA MET A 10 8.10 -0.52 3.16
C MET A 10 7.66 -1.18 4.47
N GLN A 11 8.37 -2.20 4.98
CA GLN A 11 8.02 -2.83 6.26
C GLN A 11 8.11 -1.85 7.43
N VAL A 12 9.16 -1.02 7.46
CA VAL A 12 9.32 0.04 8.47
C VAL A 12 8.17 1.04 8.39
N LYS A 13 7.79 1.47 7.18
CA LYS A 13 6.65 2.39 6.97
C LYS A 13 5.33 1.77 7.46
N LEU A 14 5.05 0.51 7.11
CA LEU A 14 3.85 -0.20 7.56
C LEU A 14 3.83 -0.35 9.09
N LYS A 15 4.98 -0.58 9.72
CA LYS A 15 5.09 -0.64 11.18
C LYS A 15 4.75 0.71 11.81
N HIS A 16 5.31 1.81 11.29
CA HIS A 16 4.99 3.15 11.79
C HIS A 16 3.51 3.49 11.63
N LEU A 17 2.89 3.11 10.51
CA LEU A 17 1.44 3.24 10.31
C LEU A 17 0.67 2.44 11.37
N TYR A 18 1.02 1.17 11.58
CA TYR A 18 0.40 0.36 12.61
C TYR A 18 0.54 0.99 14.00
N ASP A 19 1.75 1.38 14.40
CA ASP A 19 2.03 1.97 15.71
C ASP A 19 1.20 3.25 15.94
N GLN A 20 1.04 4.09 14.92
CA GLN A 20 0.25 5.33 15.00
C GLN A 20 -1.20 5.07 15.41
N TYR A 21 -1.86 4.07 14.81
CA TYR A 21 -3.26 3.75 15.11
C TYR A 21 -3.42 2.75 16.25
N HIS A 22 -2.40 1.97 16.55
CA HIS A 22 -2.42 1.04 17.67
C HIS A 22 -2.33 1.76 19.02
N TYR A 23 -1.42 2.74 19.14
CA TYR A 23 -1.17 3.44 20.40
C TYR A 23 -1.97 4.74 20.57
N SER A 24 -2.72 5.18 19.56
CA SER A 24 -3.52 6.41 19.62
C SER A 24 -5.01 6.14 19.34
N PRO A 25 -5.82 5.88 20.38
CA PRO A 25 -7.28 5.81 20.23
C PRO A 25 -7.89 7.09 19.64
N LYS A 26 -7.25 8.25 19.89
CA LYS A 26 -7.63 9.52 19.26
C LYS A 26 -7.46 9.46 17.75
N ALA A 27 -6.30 9.03 17.25
CA ALA A 27 -6.05 8.91 15.81
C ALA A 27 -7.01 7.92 15.14
N VAL A 28 -7.38 6.84 15.85
CA VAL A 28 -8.39 5.90 15.34
C VAL A 28 -9.76 6.57 15.21
N ARG A 29 -10.22 7.34 16.20
CA ARG A 29 -11.50 8.05 16.11
C ARG A 29 -11.50 9.05 14.96
N GLU A 30 -10.44 9.84 14.83
CA GLU A 30 -10.30 10.83 13.76
C GLU A 30 -10.26 10.18 12.38
N LEU A 31 -9.57 9.05 12.24
CA LEU A 31 -9.57 8.26 11.01
C LEU A 31 -10.97 7.77 10.62
N HIS A 32 -11.80 7.34 11.58
CA HIS A 32 -13.18 6.93 11.30
C HIS A 32 -14.06 8.11 10.90
N MET A 33 -13.89 9.29 11.52
CA MET A 33 -14.62 10.50 11.13
C MET A 33 -14.29 10.91 9.69
N ILE A 34 -13.02 10.80 9.28
CA ILE A 34 -12.60 11.08 7.91
C ILE A 34 -13.13 10.02 6.95
N ALA A 35 -13.14 8.74 7.35
CA ALA A 35 -13.73 7.67 6.54
C ALA A 35 -15.21 7.93 6.29
N GLU A 36 -15.96 8.31 7.34
CA GLU A 36 -17.38 8.67 7.24
C GLU A 36 -17.61 9.87 6.33
N ALA A 37 -16.81 10.94 6.48
CA ALA A 37 -16.90 12.13 5.63
C ALA A 37 -16.57 11.88 4.16
N LEU A 38 -15.73 10.88 3.87
CA LEU A 38 -15.38 10.46 2.51
C LEU A 38 -16.30 9.35 1.96
N GLU A 39 -17.29 8.91 2.74
CA GLU A 39 -18.14 7.74 2.43
C GLU A 39 -17.33 6.46 2.12
N GLU A 40 -16.15 6.35 2.74
CA GLU A 40 -15.18 5.28 2.52
C GLU A 40 -15.09 4.34 3.73
N LYS A 41 -14.59 3.12 3.49
CA LYS A 41 -14.35 2.15 4.57
C LYS A 41 -12.89 2.15 4.98
N VAL A 42 -12.65 2.23 6.29
CA VAL A 42 -11.31 2.04 6.86
C VAL A 42 -11.20 0.75 7.65
N LEU A 43 -10.21 -0.06 7.30
CA LEU A 43 -9.93 -1.32 8.01
C LEU A 43 -8.83 -1.12 9.05
N LYS A 44 -8.95 -1.82 10.18
CA LYS A 44 -7.93 -1.80 11.23
C LYS A 44 -6.61 -2.41 10.72
N LEU A 45 -5.53 -1.64 10.76
CA LEU A 45 -4.19 -2.13 10.43
C LEU A 45 -3.81 -3.35 11.27
N SER A 46 -3.16 -4.30 10.60
CA SER A 46 -2.72 -5.55 11.22
C SER A 46 -1.34 -5.41 11.84
N ASN A 47 -1.14 -6.05 13.00
CA ASN A 47 0.17 -6.11 13.64
C ASN A 47 1.15 -6.88 12.75
N LEU A 48 2.37 -6.37 12.59
CA LEU A 48 3.43 -7.01 11.80
C LEU A 48 4.34 -7.94 12.64
N HIS A 49 4.17 -7.98 13.96
CA HIS A 49 5.12 -8.60 14.91
C HIS A 49 4.92 -10.11 15.17
N SER A 50 4.55 -10.91 14.16
CA SER A 50 4.36 -12.36 14.39
C SER A 50 5.33 -13.23 13.58
N ALA A 51 5.49 -14.49 14.03
CA ALA A 51 6.24 -15.53 13.32
C ALA A 51 5.75 -15.81 11.89
N ARG A 52 4.50 -15.40 11.55
CA ARG A 52 3.90 -15.59 10.22
C ARG A 52 4.02 -14.32 9.37
N TRP A 53 5.23 -13.82 9.14
CA TRP A 53 5.45 -12.51 8.52
C TRP A 53 4.63 -12.26 7.23
N LEU A 54 4.55 -13.25 6.32
CA LEU A 54 3.96 -13.10 4.99
C LEU A 54 2.45 -12.76 5.03
N PRO A 55 1.58 -13.55 5.70
CA PRO A 55 0.17 -13.18 5.86
C PRO A 55 -0.06 -11.80 6.47
N TYR A 56 0.74 -11.39 7.44
CA TYR A 56 0.57 -10.10 8.11
C TYR A 56 1.02 -8.92 7.24
N VAL A 57 2.15 -9.04 6.56
CA VAL A 57 2.63 -8.01 5.62
C VAL A 57 1.67 -7.88 4.44
N HIS A 58 1.22 -8.99 3.85
CA HIS A 58 0.21 -8.97 2.79
C HIS A 58 -1.08 -8.27 3.25
N ARG A 59 -1.60 -8.64 4.43
CA ARG A 59 -2.81 -8.03 4.98
C ARG A 59 -2.64 -6.53 5.26
N ALA A 60 -1.50 -6.14 5.83
CA ALA A 60 -1.21 -4.74 6.12
C ALA A 60 -1.16 -3.90 4.83
N ILE A 61 -0.45 -4.36 3.81
CA ILE A 61 -0.39 -3.69 2.51
C ILE A 61 -1.76 -3.56 1.89
N LYS A 62 -2.55 -4.64 1.86
CA LYS A 62 -3.90 -4.62 1.31
C LYS A 62 -4.78 -3.58 2.00
N ILE A 63 -4.74 -3.51 3.33
CA ILE A 63 -5.49 -2.50 4.09
C ILE A 63 -5.03 -1.08 3.71
N VAL A 64 -3.72 -0.86 3.56
CA VAL A 64 -3.21 0.46 3.16
C VAL A 64 -3.68 0.82 1.75
N CYS A 65 -3.66 -0.10 0.77
CA CYS A 65 -4.17 0.17 -0.58
C CYS A 65 -5.68 0.44 -0.60
N ASP A 66 -6.46 -0.36 0.14
CA ASP A 66 -7.92 -0.23 0.19
C ASP A 66 -8.31 1.10 0.87
N SER A 67 -7.73 1.41 2.03
CA SER A 67 -8.01 2.63 2.82
C SER A 67 -7.10 3.82 2.48
N TYR A 68 -6.45 3.79 1.32
CA TYR A 68 -5.38 4.72 0.96
C TYR A 68 -5.78 6.20 1.03
N GLN A 69 -6.94 6.56 0.46
CA GLN A 69 -7.44 7.94 0.44
C GLN A 69 -7.72 8.48 1.85
N VAL A 70 -8.36 7.66 2.68
CA VAL A 70 -8.67 7.99 4.09
C VAL A 70 -7.38 8.19 4.88
N LEU A 71 -6.40 7.31 4.70
CA LEU A 71 -5.09 7.42 5.36
C LEU A 71 -4.37 8.70 4.93
N LEU A 72 -4.35 9.01 3.64
CA LEU A 72 -3.71 10.21 3.11
C LEU A 72 -4.37 11.47 3.71
N ALA A 73 -5.69 11.58 3.64
CA ALA A 73 -6.44 12.71 4.16
C ALA A 73 -6.21 12.90 5.68
N HIS A 74 -6.18 11.82 6.45
CA HIS A 74 -5.91 11.89 7.89
C HIS A 74 -4.50 12.40 8.18
N PHE A 75 -3.48 11.95 7.46
CA PHE A 75 -2.11 12.47 7.67
C PHE A 75 -1.95 13.90 7.19
N GLU A 76 -2.67 14.33 6.15
CA GLU A 76 -2.72 15.73 5.73
C GLU A 76 -3.36 16.62 6.80
N ASP A 77 -4.48 16.21 7.38
CA ASP A 77 -5.10 16.91 8.51
C ASP A 77 -4.16 16.97 9.73
N MET A 78 -3.49 15.86 10.07
CA MET A 78 -2.49 15.83 11.14
C MET A 78 -1.26 16.73 10.86
N ALA A 79 -0.91 16.91 9.59
CA ALA A 79 0.18 17.78 9.16
C ALA A 79 -0.23 19.26 9.05
N SER A 80 -1.54 19.55 9.08
CA SER A 80 -2.07 20.90 8.96
C SER A 80 -1.70 21.76 10.16
N THR A 81 -1.18 22.95 9.88
CA THR A 81 -0.88 23.97 10.90
C THR A 81 -2.11 24.72 11.38
N GLU A 82 -3.25 24.55 10.69
CA GLU A 82 -4.52 25.22 10.96
C GLU A 82 -5.40 24.41 11.94
N ARG A 83 -5.01 23.17 12.23
CA ARG A 83 -5.73 22.28 13.15
C ARG A 83 -5.77 22.84 14.57
N ASN A 84 -6.94 22.75 15.22
CA ASN A 84 -7.16 23.20 16.59
C ASN A 84 -7.73 22.06 17.47
N PRO A 85 -7.10 21.70 18.62
CA PRO A 85 -5.85 22.22 19.14
C PRO A 85 -4.66 21.86 18.26
N LYS A 86 -3.70 22.80 18.17
CA LYS A 86 -2.51 22.66 17.34
C LYS A 86 -1.70 21.42 17.78
N PRO A 87 -1.40 20.48 16.86
CA PRO A 87 -0.55 19.34 17.19
C PRO A 87 0.88 19.78 17.53
N SER A 88 1.62 18.94 18.28
CA SER A 88 3.01 19.23 18.57
C SER A 88 3.87 19.20 17.29
N ALA A 89 4.99 19.94 17.28
CA ALA A 89 5.91 19.96 16.14
C ALA A 89 6.39 18.57 15.73
N THR A 90 6.57 17.67 16.71
CA THR A 90 6.93 16.26 16.48
C THR A 90 5.85 15.50 15.73
N VAL A 91 4.57 15.70 16.08
CA VAL A 91 3.44 15.05 15.40
C VAL A 91 3.33 15.56 13.96
N ILE A 92 3.42 16.88 13.77
CA ILE A 92 3.39 17.50 12.44
C ILE A 92 4.53 16.98 11.57
N GLY A 93 5.75 16.91 12.11
CA GLY A 93 6.92 16.39 11.38
C GLY A 93 6.74 14.94 10.93
N ARG A 94 6.25 14.06 11.81
CA ARG A 94 5.95 12.67 11.47
C ARG A 94 4.84 12.56 10.43
N ALA A 95 3.76 13.33 10.58
CA ALA A 95 2.65 13.34 9.63
C ALA A 95 3.13 13.78 8.23
N LYS A 96 3.90 14.88 8.14
CA LYS A 96 4.51 15.34 6.88
C LYS A 96 5.42 14.30 6.25
N GLN A 97 6.22 13.60 7.05
CA GLN A 97 7.05 12.50 6.56
C GLN A 97 6.20 11.39 5.95
N VAL A 98 5.16 10.93 6.65
CA VAL A 98 4.27 9.88 6.13
C VAL A 98 3.52 10.34 4.88
N THR A 99 2.95 11.55 4.87
CA THR A 99 2.30 12.14 3.70
C THR A 99 3.24 12.22 2.51
N GLY A 100 4.50 12.62 2.71
CA GLY A 100 5.50 12.69 1.65
C GLY A 100 5.76 11.34 0.98
N HIS A 101 5.77 10.26 1.75
CA HIS A 101 5.89 8.90 1.21
C HIS A 101 4.61 8.43 0.51
N LEU A 102 3.44 8.70 1.10
CA LEU A 102 2.18 8.35 0.46
C LEU A 102 2.04 9.08 -0.87
N LYS A 103 2.42 10.37 -0.96
CA LYS A 103 2.37 11.16 -2.20
C LYS A 103 3.46 10.87 -3.22
N ASN A 104 4.41 9.97 -2.94
CA ASN A 104 5.46 9.64 -3.88
C ASN A 104 4.97 8.57 -4.86
N ASP A 105 4.90 8.92 -6.15
CA ASP A 105 4.45 8.02 -7.22
C ASP A 105 5.14 6.65 -7.18
N ASP A 106 6.46 6.61 -7.01
CA ASP A 106 7.24 5.37 -6.98
C ASP A 106 6.92 4.50 -5.76
N ASP A 107 6.57 5.11 -4.62
CA ASP A 107 6.14 4.40 -3.42
C ASP A 107 4.72 3.84 -3.59
N VAL A 108 3.81 4.59 -4.23
CA VAL A 108 2.45 4.13 -4.52
C VAL A 108 2.48 2.94 -5.48
N LEU A 109 3.23 3.03 -6.57
CA LEU A 109 3.38 1.95 -7.54
C LEU A 109 4.00 0.72 -6.88
N PHE A 110 5.04 0.90 -6.07
CA PHE A 110 5.67 -0.21 -5.38
C PHE A 110 4.75 -0.89 -4.38
N LEU A 111 3.96 -0.11 -3.62
CA LEU A 111 3.00 -0.67 -2.67
C LEU A 111 1.97 -1.57 -3.37
N HIS A 112 1.40 -1.11 -4.48
CA HIS A 112 0.40 -1.87 -5.24
C HIS A 112 1.00 -3.08 -5.94
N PHE A 113 2.17 -2.93 -6.56
CA PHE A 113 2.92 -4.05 -7.12
C PHE A 113 3.23 -5.13 -6.07
N MET A 114 3.71 -4.73 -4.88
CA MET A 114 3.99 -5.66 -3.80
C MET A 114 2.73 -6.31 -3.25
N ALA A 115 1.59 -5.62 -3.27
CA ALA A 115 0.30 -6.21 -2.90
C ALA A 115 -0.04 -7.40 -3.81
N ASP A 116 0.19 -7.27 -5.13
CA ASP A 116 -0.04 -8.34 -6.11
C ASP A 116 0.93 -9.51 -5.91
N VAL A 117 2.24 -9.24 -5.78
CA VAL A 117 3.26 -10.29 -5.51
C VAL A 117 2.94 -11.06 -4.24
N LEU A 118 2.64 -10.35 -3.14
CA LEU A 118 2.37 -10.97 -1.86
C LEU A 118 1.03 -11.72 -1.84
N ASN A 119 0.09 -11.38 -2.71
CA ASN A 119 -1.15 -12.13 -2.85
C ASN A 119 -0.91 -13.55 -3.41
N HIS A 120 -0.05 -13.69 -4.43
CA HIS A 120 0.34 -15.01 -4.94
C HIS A 120 1.09 -15.82 -3.88
N LEU A 121 2.07 -15.22 -3.21
CA LEU A 121 2.80 -15.88 -2.12
C LEU A 121 1.89 -16.27 -0.95
N ALA A 122 0.95 -15.41 -0.56
CA ALA A 122 0.00 -15.72 0.51
C ALA A 122 -0.96 -16.85 0.11
N THR A 123 -1.33 -16.94 -1.17
CA THR A 123 -2.13 -18.04 -1.70
C THR A 123 -1.36 -19.35 -1.64
N LEU A 124 -0.11 -19.37 -2.11
CA LEU A 124 0.78 -20.52 -2.00
C LEU A 124 0.95 -20.96 -0.54
N SER A 125 1.20 -20.01 0.36
CA SER A 125 1.36 -20.27 1.80
C SER A 125 0.11 -20.92 2.41
N LYS A 126 -1.09 -20.53 1.98
CA LYS A 126 -2.34 -21.17 2.41
C LYS A 126 -2.50 -22.57 1.84
N THR A 127 -2.12 -22.80 0.58
CA THR A 127 -2.09 -24.14 -0.03
C THR A 127 -1.18 -25.07 0.77
N PHE A 128 -0.01 -24.59 1.19
CA PHE A 128 0.95 -25.34 1.99
C PHE A 128 0.49 -25.63 3.44
N GLN A 129 -0.56 -24.96 3.91
CA GLN A 129 -1.15 -25.16 5.23
C GLN A 129 -2.32 -26.16 5.24
N LYS A 130 -2.67 -26.74 4.08
CA LYS A 130 -3.73 -27.76 4.01
C LYS A 130 -3.24 -29.08 4.60
N ASP A 131 -4.05 -29.70 5.46
CA ASP A 131 -3.73 -30.96 6.13
C ASP A 131 -3.65 -32.15 5.14
N ASP A 132 -4.31 -32.05 4.00
CA ASP A 132 -4.41 -33.08 2.95
C ASP A 132 -3.52 -32.81 1.73
N LEU A 133 -2.54 -31.90 1.85
CA LEU A 133 -1.64 -31.56 0.76
C LEU A 133 -0.71 -32.73 0.39
N THR A 134 -0.81 -33.18 -0.86
CA THR A 134 0.12 -34.15 -1.43
C THR A 134 1.40 -33.47 -1.96
N VAL A 135 2.49 -34.23 -2.08
CA VAL A 135 3.76 -33.73 -2.65
C VAL A 135 3.56 -33.23 -4.09
N CYS A 136 2.76 -33.93 -4.90
CA CYS A 136 2.46 -33.50 -6.27
C CYS A 136 1.77 -32.13 -6.29
N GLN A 137 0.74 -31.94 -5.47
CA GLN A 137 0.04 -30.64 -5.35
C GLN A 137 0.96 -29.53 -4.82
N ALA A 138 1.91 -29.85 -3.94
CA ALA A 138 2.88 -28.89 -3.45
C ALA A 138 3.80 -28.40 -4.58
N VAL A 139 4.30 -29.31 -5.43
CA VAL A 139 5.12 -28.97 -6.60
C VAL A 139 4.31 -28.16 -7.62
N GLU A 140 3.13 -28.63 -7.99
CA GLU A 140 2.24 -27.96 -8.94
C GLU A 140 1.88 -26.53 -8.48
N SER A 141 1.52 -26.35 -7.20
CA SER A 141 1.19 -25.03 -6.68
C SER A 141 2.40 -24.10 -6.57
N GLN A 142 3.60 -24.63 -6.30
CA GLN A 142 4.82 -23.84 -6.33
C GLN A 142 5.14 -23.36 -7.76
N GLU A 143 5.05 -24.24 -8.76
CA GLU A 143 5.29 -23.89 -10.16
C GLU A 143 4.25 -22.89 -10.67
N ALA A 144 2.97 -23.08 -10.35
CA ALA A 144 1.92 -22.13 -10.68
C ALA A 144 2.20 -20.74 -10.08
N CYS A 145 2.56 -20.69 -8.79
CA CYS A 145 2.93 -19.43 -8.12
C CYS A 145 4.14 -18.75 -8.77
N PHE A 146 5.15 -19.52 -9.20
CA PHE A 146 6.29 -18.98 -9.92
C PHE A 146 5.86 -18.32 -11.23
N TRP A 147 5.03 -18.99 -12.03
CA TRP A 147 4.54 -18.46 -13.30
C TRP A 147 3.64 -17.23 -13.11
N ASP A 148 2.76 -17.25 -12.12
CA ASP A 148 1.93 -16.11 -11.74
C ASP A 148 2.79 -14.88 -11.37
N ILE A 149 3.85 -15.05 -10.58
CA ILE A 149 4.73 -13.93 -10.22
C ILE A 149 5.54 -13.46 -11.44
N MET A 150 5.91 -14.38 -12.33
CA MET A 150 6.64 -14.04 -13.54
C MET A 150 5.78 -13.29 -14.56
N SER A 151 4.49 -13.59 -14.66
CA SER A 151 3.57 -12.86 -15.54
C SER A 151 3.42 -11.40 -15.14
N LEU A 152 3.60 -11.06 -13.85
CA LEU A 152 3.60 -9.66 -13.37
C LEU A 152 4.68 -8.76 -14.00
N LYS A 153 5.64 -9.33 -14.75
CA LYS A 153 6.61 -8.57 -15.54
C LYS A 153 6.02 -7.99 -16.82
N THR A 154 4.99 -8.63 -17.36
CA THR A 154 4.36 -8.28 -18.65
C THR A 154 2.91 -7.85 -18.49
N GLU A 155 2.23 -8.38 -17.47
CA GLU A 155 0.83 -8.14 -17.18
C GLU A 155 0.68 -7.43 -15.84
N MET A 156 -0.21 -6.44 -15.76
CA MET A 156 -0.45 -5.74 -14.50
C MET A 156 -1.33 -6.58 -13.58
N GLY A 157 -0.85 -6.80 -12.36
CA GLY A 157 -1.66 -7.40 -11.30
C GLY A 157 -2.87 -6.53 -10.93
N PRO A 158 -3.87 -7.10 -10.23
CA PRO A 158 -5.13 -6.40 -9.95
C PRO A 158 -4.98 -5.08 -9.19
N GLN A 159 -4.05 -4.99 -8.23
CA GLN A 159 -3.83 -3.76 -7.48
C GLN A 159 -3.08 -2.71 -8.30
N MET A 160 -2.07 -3.12 -9.04
CA MET A 160 -1.36 -2.23 -9.96
C MET A 160 -2.27 -1.70 -11.07
N ALA A 161 -3.16 -2.53 -11.61
CA ALA A 161 -4.12 -2.15 -12.64
C ALA A 161 -5.07 -1.03 -12.17
N LYS A 162 -5.51 -1.04 -10.91
CA LYS A 162 -6.32 0.05 -10.33
C LYS A 162 -5.62 1.40 -10.38
N VAL A 163 -4.33 1.42 -10.01
CA VAL A 163 -3.53 2.65 -10.06
C VAL A 163 -3.36 3.10 -11.50
N HIS A 164 -2.98 2.18 -12.38
CA HIS A 164 -2.79 2.49 -13.79
C HIS A 164 -4.07 3.06 -14.42
N HIS A 165 -5.23 2.46 -14.18
CA HIS A 165 -6.51 2.94 -14.71
C HIS A 165 -6.84 4.36 -14.24
N ALA A 166 -6.76 4.61 -12.93
CA ALA A 166 -7.04 5.94 -12.37
C ALA A 166 -6.09 7.02 -12.92
N VAL A 167 -4.81 6.67 -13.06
CA VAL A 167 -3.81 7.57 -13.64
C VAL A 167 -4.09 7.82 -15.13
N GLN A 168 -4.46 6.83 -15.92
CA GLN A 168 -4.79 7.03 -17.34
C GLN A 168 -6.03 7.89 -17.54
N GLU A 169 -7.06 7.74 -16.71
CA GLU A 169 -8.32 8.47 -16.84
C GLU A 169 -8.24 9.92 -16.34
N ILE A 170 -7.63 10.14 -15.17
CA ILE A 170 -7.74 11.40 -14.43
C ILE A 170 -6.37 12.04 -14.16
N GLY A 171 -5.28 11.31 -14.40
CA GLY A 171 -3.92 11.77 -14.07
C GLY A 171 -3.58 11.67 -12.58
N GLU A 172 -4.44 11.02 -11.80
CA GLU A 172 -4.38 11.02 -10.35
C GLU A 172 -4.88 9.68 -9.79
N TYR A 173 -4.25 9.21 -8.71
CA TYR A 173 -4.78 8.11 -7.91
C TYR A 173 -5.01 8.59 -6.48
N LYS A 174 -6.28 8.68 -6.07
CA LYS A 174 -6.71 8.96 -4.69
C LYS A 174 -5.98 10.18 -4.05
N GLY A 175 -5.87 11.31 -4.75
CA GLY A 175 -5.20 12.51 -4.24
C GLY A 175 -3.72 12.66 -4.64
N VAL A 176 -3.12 11.64 -5.27
CA VAL A 176 -1.72 11.66 -5.73
C VAL A 176 -1.66 11.83 -7.23
N ARG A 177 -1.15 12.99 -7.67
CA ARG A 177 -0.97 13.30 -9.09
C ARG A 177 0.31 12.67 -9.61
N PHE A 178 0.15 11.86 -10.65
CA PHE A 178 1.27 11.21 -11.29
C PHE A 178 1.85 12.14 -12.35
N ARG A 179 3.19 12.21 -12.42
CA ARG A 179 3.84 12.87 -13.56
C ARG A 179 3.69 11.99 -14.80
N ILE A 180 2.54 12.09 -15.47
CA ILE A 180 2.38 11.49 -16.79
C ILE A 180 3.31 12.26 -17.73
N GLN A 181 4.45 11.66 -18.10
CA GLN A 181 5.18 12.17 -19.25
C GLN A 181 4.26 12.04 -20.47
N PRO A 182 4.00 13.12 -21.22
CA PRO A 182 3.30 12.98 -22.49
C PRO A 182 4.10 12.02 -23.37
N PRO A 183 3.43 11.14 -24.13
CA PRO A 183 4.11 10.32 -25.13
C PRO A 183 5.04 11.19 -25.98
N HIS A 184 6.27 10.73 -26.22
CA HIS A 184 7.33 11.49 -26.89
C HIS A 184 6.89 12.16 -28.21
N TRP A 185 5.91 11.62 -28.92
CA TRP A 185 5.35 12.20 -30.16
C TRP A 185 4.45 13.44 -29.95
N LYS A 186 3.96 13.71 -28.73
CA LYS A 186 3.28 14.98 -28.38
C LYS A 186 4.26 16.11 -28.07
N GLN A 187 5.56 15.82 -27.91
CA GLN A 187 6.59 16.81 -27.59
C GLN A 187 7.23 17.43 -28.85
N SER A 188 6.97 16.87 -30.03
CA SER A 188 7.54 17.32 -31.31
C SER A 188 6.69 18.36 -32.07
N GLY A 189 5.60 18.86 -31.48
CA GLY A 189 4.65 19.78 -32.14
C GLY A 189 4.85 21.27 -31.86
N GLN A 190 5.91 21.68 -31.14
CA GLN A 190 6.23 23.08 -30.89
C GLN A 190 7.66 23.40 -31.34
N ARG A 191 7.86 23.50 -32.65
CA ARG A 191 8.89 24.33 -33.28
C ARG A 191 8.37 24.85 -34.60
#